data_AF-A0A6G0WRH9-F1
#
_entry.id   AF-A0A6G0WRH9-F1
#
_cell.length_a   1.000
_cell.length_b   1.000
_cell.length_c   1.000
_cell.angle_alpha   90.00
_cell.angle_beta   90.00
_cell.angle_gamma   90.00
#
_symmetry.space_group_name_H-M   'P 1'
#
loop_
_entity.id
_entity.type
_entity.pdbx_description
1 polymer ?
#
loop_
_entity_poly.entity_id
_entity_poly.type
_entity_poly.pdbx_seq_one_letter_code
_entity_poly.pdbx_strand_id
1 'polypeptide(L)'
;MMGHGLIQQIGSSKVYVNAIHPGIVATEGTKGNIALPQVPWILRPLAAAVFKLICALFGAKTENGVLTQLYVATSPDIEKNEWQGQYFTPVGKLDKAEAFSRDPEQIERLWGRTNDVVVRVLNKK
;
A
#
# COMPACT_ATOMS: atom_id res chain seq x y z
N MET A 1 -6.92 0.77 8.29
CA MET A 1 -6.63 0.61 6.84
C MET A 1 -7.70 -0.28 6.22
N MET A 2 -7.98 -0.13 4.91
CA MET A 2 -9.00 -0.93 4.20
C MET A 2 -8.88 -2.44 4.40
N GLY A 3 -7.65 -2.97 4.51
CA GLY A 3 -7.43 -4.39 4.78
C GLY A 3 -8.08 -4.88 6.08
N HIS A 4 -8.09 -4.07 7.14
CA HIS A 4 -8.77 -4.42 8.39
C HIS A 4 -10.29 -4.43 8.25
N GLY A 5 -10.86 -3.50 7.46
CA GLY A 5 -12.27 -3.52 7.11
C GLY A 5 -12.64 -4.77 6.31
N LEU A 6 -11.80 -5.16 5.35
CA LEU A 6 -12.01 -6.39 4.59
C LEU A 6 -11.98 -7.64 5.49
N ILE A 7 -11.04 -7.72 6.43
CA ILE A 7 -10.96 -8.82 7.42
C ILE A 7 -12.27 -8.96 8.19
N GLN A 8 -12.87 -7.85 8.62
CA GLN A 8 -14.15 -7.87 9.32
C GLN A 8 -15.30 -8.40 8.44
N GLN A 9 -15.26 -8.15 7.13
CA GLN A 9 -16.31 -8.61 6.20
C GLN A 9 -16.17 -10.08 5.81
N ILE A 10 -14.95 -10.57 5.60
CA ILE A 10 -14.70 -11.96 5.18
C ILE A 10 -14.88 -12.98 6.32
N GLY A 11 -14.91 -12.51 7.58
CA GLY A 11 -15.11 -13.36 8.75
C GLY A 11 -14.09 -14.48 8.88
N SER A 12 -14.51 -15.64 9.41
CA SER A 12 -13.67 -16.84 9.54
C SER A 12 -13.51 -17.54 8.20
N SER A 13 -12.58 -17.06 7.37
CA SER A 13 -12.16 -17.68 6.12
C SER A 13 -10.67 -17.96 6.13
N LYS A 14 -10.19 -18.89 5.30
CA LYS A 14 -8.74 -19.11 5.08
C LYS A 14 -8.13 -18.06 4.14
N VAL A 15 -8.61 -16.82 4.22
CA VAL A 15 -8.13 -15.70 3.40
C VAL A 15 -7.35 -14.75 4.29
N TYR A 16 -6.06 -14.64 3.99
CA TYR A 16 -5.15 -13.72 4.68
C TYR A 16 -5.08 -12.40 3.91
N VAL A 17 -5.24 -11.31 4.64
CA VAL A 17 -5.27 -9.93 4.15
C VAL A 17 -4.19 -9.16 4.88
N ASN A 18 -3.10 -8.90 4.17
CA ASN A 18 -1.95 -8.16 4.69
C ASN A 18 -1.67 -6.94 3.80
N ALA A 19 -1.07 -5.91 4.40
CA ALA A 19 -0.60 -4.73 3.68
C ALA A 19 0.92 -4.82 3.46
N ILE A 20 1.39 -4.25 2.36
CA ILE A 20 2.81 -4.27 2.02
C ILE A 20 3.27 -2.89 1.56
N HIS A 21 4.55 -2.59 1.78
CA HIS A 21 5.25 -1.48 1.18
C HIS A 21 6.54 -2.01 0.52
N PRO A 22 6.67 -1.87 -0.81
CA PRO A 22 7.80 -2.45 -1.55
C PRO A 22 9.10 -1.64 -1.43
N GLY A 23 9.06 -0.52 -0.71
CA GLY A 23 10.14 0.47 -0.71
C GLY A 23 10.00 1.41 -1.90
N ILE A 24 11.06 2.17 -2.16
CA ILE A 24 11.16 2.97 -3.37
C ILE A 24 11.58 2.02 -4.49
N VAL A 25 10.72 1.82 -5.49
CA VAL A 25 11.00 0.93 -6.63
C VAL A 25 11.01 1.74 -7.91
N ALA A 26 12.05 1.55 -8.73
CA ALA A 26 12.26 2.26 -9.99
C ALA A 26 11.29 1.81 -11.11
N THR A 27 9.99 2.02 -10.89
CA THR A 27 8.90 1.75 -11.85
C THR A 27 8.63 2.95 -12.74
N GLU A 28 7.86 2.77 -13.82
CA GLU A 28 7.46 3.88 -14.70
C GLU A 28 6.76 5.04 -13.96
N GLY A 29 6.05 4.76 -12.86
CA GLY A 29 5.46 5.80 -12.01
C GLY A 29 6.50 6.73 -11.35
N THR A 30 7.68 6.19 -11.01
CA THR A 30 8.82 6.98 -10.49
C THR A 30 9.66 7.63 -11.58
N LYS A 31 9.59 7.14 -12.82
CA LYS A 31 10.32 7.69 -13.97
C LYS A 31 9.52 8.77 -14.73
N GLY A 32 8.19 8.70 -14.66
CA GLY A 32 7.24 9.59 -15.31
C GLY A 32 7.10 10.97 -14.66
N ASN A 33 6.04 11.68 -15.01
CA ASN A 33 5.71 12.97 -14.40
C ASN A 33 5.11 12.74 -13.01
N ILE A 34 5.94 12.87 -11.98
CA ILE A 34 5.49 12.78 -10.59
C ILE A 34 4.64 14.02 -10.29
N ALA A 35 3.38 13.79 -9.93
CA ALA A 35 2.52 14.84 -9.43
C ALA A 35 2.97 15.22 -8.01
N LEU A 36 3.57 16.39 -7.87
CA LEU A 36 3.92 17.01 -6.59
C LEU A 36 2.96 18.19 -6.31
N PRO A 37 1.66 17.95 -6.07
CA PRO A 37 0.67 19.01 -5.93
C PRO A 37 0.96 19.92 -4.72
N GLN A 38 1.60 19.36 -3.69
CA GLN A 38 2.01 20.04 -2.47
C GLN A 38 3.18 21.03 -2.68
N VAL A 39 3.90 20.91 -3.80
CA VAL A 39 5.06 21.77 -4.13
C VAL A 39 4.57 22.96 -4.97
N PRO A 40 4.99 24.21 -4.65
CA PRO A 40 4.69 25.38 -5.45
C PRO A 40 5.06 25.14 -6.92
N TRP A 41 4.17 25.55 -7.85
CA TRP A 41 4.28 25.17 -9.26
C TRP A 41 5.63 25.51 -9.89
N ILE A 42 6.24 26.63 -9.49
CA ILE A 42 7.55 27.08 -9.99
C ILE A 42 8.71 26.20 -9.54
N LEU A 43 8.57 25.49 -8.42
CA LEU A 43 9.58 24.59 -7.87
C LEU A 43 9.38 23.13 -8.31
N ARG A 44 8.23 22.79 -8.92
CA ARG A 44 7.90 21.42 -9.33
C ARG A 44 8.94 20.79 -10.27
N PRO A 45 9.51 21.48 -11.28
CA PRO A 45 10.51 20.89 -12.16
C PRO A 45 11.77 20.47 -11.38
N LEU A 46 12.24 21.34 -10.47
CA LEU A 46 13.39 21.07 -9.63
C LEU A 46 13.11 19.93 -8.65
N ALA A 47 11.98 19.96 -7.96
CA ALA A 47 11.58 18.91 -7.01
C ALA A 47 11.42 17.55 -7.71
N ALA A 48 10.85 17.53 -8.92
CA ALA A 48 10.74 16.31 -9.73
C ALA A 48 12.13 15.79 -10.15
N ALA A 49 13.05 16.66 -10.55
CA ALA A 49 14.42 16.27 -10.89
C ALA A 49 15.17 15.68 -9.68
N VAL A 50 15.07 16.33 -8.52
CA VAL A 50 15.68 15.83 -7.27
C VAL A 50 15.08 14.48 -6.88
N PHE A 51 13.75 14.34 -6.92
CA PHE A 51 13.10 13.06 -6.62
C PHE A 51 13.53 11.96 -7.58
N LYS A 52 13.60 12.24 -8.90
CA LYS A 52 14.09 11.28 -9.90
C LYS A 52 15.52 10.85 -9.61
N LEU A 53 16.40 11.79 -9.24
CA LEU A 53 17.78 11.48 -8.85
C LEU A 53 17.81 10.57 -7.61
N ILE A 54 17.03 10.87 -6.58
CA ILE A 54 16.93 10.03 -5.37
C ILE A 54 16.44 8.63 -5.74
N CYS A 55 15.38 8.51 -6.53
CA CYS A 55 14.88 7.21 -6.99
C CYS A 55 15.89 6.46 -7.87
N ALA A 56 16.67 7.15 -8.69
CA ALA A 56 17.70 6.51 -9.51
C ALA A 56 18.87 5.98 -8.66
N LEU A 57 19.25 6.70 -7.61
CA LEU A 57 20.37 6.32 -6.74
C LEU A 57 19.99 5.28 -5.67
N PHE A 58 18.79 5.37 -5.13
CA PHE A 58 18.36 4.57 -3.96
C PHE A 58 17.16 3.67 -4.23
N GLY A 59 16.53 3.78 -5.40
CA GLY A 59 15.41 2.92 -5.77
C GLY A 59 15.84 1.49 -6.04
N ALA A 60 15.12 0.54 -5.47
CA ALA A 60 15.28 -0.87 -5.81
C ALA A 60 14.90 -1.10 -7.27
N LYS A 61 15.62 -2.03 -7.92
CA LYS A 61 15.18 -2.59 -9.21
C LYS A 61 13.82 -3.26 -9.02
N THR A 62 12.99 -3.27 -10.06
CA THR A 62 11.65 -3.88 -10.03
C THR A 62 11.68 -5.34 -9.55
N GLU A 63 12.67 -6.11 -9.98
CA GLU A 63 12.90 -7.51 -9.58
C GLU A 63 13.08 -7.68 -8.06
N ASN A 64 13.75 -6.72 -7.41
CA ASN A 64 13.91 -6.72 -5.96
C ASN A 64 12.69 -6.12 -5.26
N GLY A 65 12.08 -5.10 -5.88
CA GLY A 65 10.90 -4.42 -5.35
C GLY A 65 9.65 -5.30 -5.29
N VAL A 66 9.60 -6.39 -6.06
CA VAL A 66 8.48 -7.36 -6.06
C VAL A 66 8.62 -8.45 -4.99
N LEU A 67 9.78 -8.57 -4.34
CA LEU A 67 10.05 -9.69 -3.43
C LEU A 67 9.10 -9.71 -2.23
N THR A 68 8.72 -8.55 -1.70
CA THR A 68 7.75 -8.49 -0.58
C THR A 68 6.37 -8.98 -1.02
N GLN A 69 5.90 -8.63 -2.23
CA GLN A 69 4.64 -9.09 -2.80
C GLN A 69 4.66 -10.61 -2.91
N LEU A 70 5.72 -11.16 -3.52
CA LEU A 70 5.85 -12.60 -3.72
C LEU A 70 5.88 -13.33 -2.39
N TYR A 71 6.72 -12.88 -1.44
CA TYR A 71 6.80 -13.49 -0.11
C TYR A 71 5.44 -13.51 0.59
N VAL A 72 4.73 -12.38 0.64
CA VAL A 72 3.43 -12.28 1.33
C VAL A 72 2.32 -13.03 0.59
N ALA A 73 2.42 -13.21 -0.73
CA ALA A 73 1.42 -13.93 -1.51
C ALA A 73 1.64 -15.45 -1.54
N THR A 74 2.88 -15.93 -1.41
CA THR A 74 3.21 -17.34 -1.71
C THR A 74 3.93 -18.07 -0.58
N SER A 75 4.51 -17.36 0.39
CA SER A 75 5.24 -18.04 1.46
C SER A 75 4.28 -18.80 2.36
N PRO A 76 4.56 -20.08 2.68
CA PRO A 76 3.78 -20.83 3.67
C PRO A 76 3.89 -20.21 5.07
N ASP A 77 4.85 -19.31 5.30
CA ASP A 77 5.01 -18.61 6.58
C ASP A 77 3.78 -17.78 6.94
N ILE A 78 3.05 -17.25 5.96
CA ILE A 78 1.84 -16.46 6.22
C ILE A 78 0.80 -17.31 6.93
N GLU A 79 0.56 -18.52 6.44
CA GLU A 79 -0.41 -19.44 7.02
C GLU A 79 0.12 -20.06 8.32
N LYS A 80 1.38 -20.49 8.34
CA LYS A 80 2.00 -21.12 9.51
C LYS A 80 2.03 -20.22 10.74
N ASN A 81 2.22 -18.92 10.54
CA ASN A 81 2.24 -17.93 11.61
C ASN A 81 0.90 -17.22 11.81
N GLU A 82 -0.14 -17.59 11.05
CA GLU A 82 -1.46 -16.96 11.07
C GLU A 82 -1.40 -15.43 10.94
N TRP A 83 -0.51 -14.94 10.07
CA TRP A 83 -0.31 -13.50 9.88
C TRP A 83 -1.50 -12.89 9.12
N GLN A 84 -2.38 -12.26 9.89
CA GLN A 84 -3.56 -11.55 9.43
C GLN A 84 -3.49 -10.07 9.81
N GLY A 85 -3.84 -9.17 8.90
CA GLY A 85 -3.84 -7.72 9.14
C GLY A 85 -2.46 -7.10 9.37
N GLN A 86 -1.40 -7.82 9.00
CA GLN A 86 -0.02 -7.39 9.21
C GLN A 86 0.47 -6.42 8.13
N TYR A 87 1.59 -5.75 8.41
CA TYR A 87 2.24 -4.84 7.48
C TYR A 87 3.68 -5.28 7.23
N PHE A 88 4.06 -5.39 5.96
CA PHE A 88 5.40 -5.83 5.56
C PHE A 88 6.14 -4.76 4.78
N THR A 89 7.43 -4.62 5.06
CA THR A 89 8.36 -3.71 4.38
C THR A 89 9.30 -4.50 3.44
N PRO A 90 10.24 -3.86 2.72
CA PRO A 90 11.05 -4.54 1.71
C PRO A 90 11.69 -5.83 2.20
N VAL A 91 11.75 -6.81 1.29
CA VAL A 91 12.32 -8.14 1.54
C VAL A 91 11.52 -8.93 2.59
N GLY A 92 10.19 -8.80 2.56
CA GLY A 92 9.27 -9.60 3.37
C GLY A 92 9.35 -9.35 4.89
N LYS A 93 9.94 -8.24 5.32
CA LYS A 93 10.12 -7.95 6.74
C LYS A 93 8.80 -7.54 7.39
N LEU A 94 8.42 -8.20 8.48
CA LEU A 94 7.29 -7.79 9.30
C LEU A 94 7.61 -6.46 10.01
N ASP A 95 6.70 -5.50 9.93
CA ASP A 95 6.87 -4.17 10.51
C ASP A 95 5.60 -3.66 11.21
N LYS A 96 5.75 -2.61 12.01
CA LYS A 96 4.63 -1.99 12.71
C LYS A 96 4.00 -0.93 11.83
N ALA A 97 2.72 -1.14 11.50
CA ALA A 97 1.90 -0.07 10.96
C ALA A 97 1.62 0.98 12.04
N GLU A 98 1.43 2.23 11.60
CA GLU A 98 1.11 3.37 12.45
C GLU A 98 -0.16 3.17 13.28
N ALA A 99 -0.25 3.78 14.46
CA ALA A 99 -1.38 3.59 15.37
C ALA A 99 -2.73 3.98 14.73
N PHE A 100 -2.79 5.14 14.05
CA PHE A 100 -4.00 5.60 13.36
C PHE A 100 -4.48 4.63 12.27
N SER A 101 -3.57 3.82 11.71
CA SER A 101 -3.89 2.85 10.66
C SER A 101 -4.70 1.66 11.19
N ARG A 102 -4.78 1.51 12.52
CA ARG A 102 -5.47 0.44 13.25
C ARG A 102 -6.65 0.96 14.09
N ASP A 103 -6.95 2.26 14.01
CA ASP A 103 -8.07 2.87 14.72
C ASP A 103 -9.41 2.29 14.21
N PRO A 104 -10.19 1.58 15.06
CA PRO A 104 -11.44 0.97 14.67
C PRO A 104 -12.46 1.98 14.10
N GLU A 105 -12.54 3.18 14.67
CA GLU A 105 -13.49 4.20 14.23
C GLU A 105 -13.15 4.69 12.81
N GLN A 106 -11.86 4.92 12.55
CA GLN A 106 -11.40 5.31 11.21
C GLN A 106 -11.58 4.19 10.19
N ILE A 107 -11.39 2.93 10.60
CA ILE A 107 -11.59 1.76 9.74
C ILE A 107 -13.06 1.67 9.31
N GLU A 108 -13.99 1.72 10.25
CA GLU A 108 -15.43 1.64 9.97
C GLU A 108 -15.88 2.82 9.10
N ARG A 109 -15.48 4.04 9.48
CA ARG A 109 -15.83 5.26 8.74
C ARG A 109 -15.32 5.24 7.30
N LEU A 110 -14.07 4.81 7.09
CA LEU A 110 -13.47 4.73 5.76
C LEU A 110 -14.17 3.66 4.92
N TRP A 111 -14.41 2.47 5.48
CA TRP A 111 -15.09 1.37 4.81
C TRP A 111 -16.50 1.76 4.36
N GLY A 112 -17.32 2.28 5.29
CA GLY A 112 -18.69 2.70 5.01
C GLY A 112 -18.75 3.77 3.92
N ARG A 113 -17.93 4.82 4.03
CA ARG A 113 -17.88 5.88 3.01
C ARG A 113 -17.49 5.37 1.63
N THR A 114 -16.50 4.48 1.53
CA THR A 114 -16.11 3.93 0.24
C THR A 114 -17.20 3.05 -0.34
N ASN A 115 -17.87 2.24 0.47
CA ASN A 115 -18.99 1.42 0.02
C ASN A 115 -20.14 2.29 -0.52
N ASP A 116 -20.50 3.36 0.19
CA ASP A 116 -21.54 4.31 -0.24
C ASP A 116 -21.20 4.94 -1.60
N VAL A 117 -19.94 5.35 -1.79
CA VAL A 117 -19.47 5.95 -3.06
C VAL A 117 -19.54 4.93 -4.18
N VAL A 118 -19.05 3.71 -3.96
CA VAL A 118 -19.04 2.65 -4.97
C VAL A 118 -20.47 2.27 -5.37
N VAL A 119 -21.35 2.01 -4.40
CA VAL A 119 -22.77 1.70 -4.65
C VAL A 119 -23.45 2.82 -5.43
N ARG A 120 -23.24 4.08 -5.03
CA ARG A 120 -23.80 5.23 -5.74
C ARG A 120 -23.32 5.32 -7.18
N VAL A 121 -22.05 5.05 -7.46
CA VAL A 121 -21.49 5.09 -8.82
C VAL A 121 -22.02 3.93 -9.66
N LEU A 122 -22.10 2.73 -9.09
CA LEU A 122 -22.58 1.54 -9.80
C LEU A 122 -24.08 1.59 -10.10
N ASN A 123 -24.90 2.12 -9.18
CA ASN A 123 -26.36 2.23 -9.31
C ASN A 123 -26.83 3.47 -10.09
N LYS A 124 -25.91 4.28 -10.61
CA LYS A 124 -26.22 5.41 -11.51
C LYS A 124 -26.38 4.99 -12.98
N LYS A 125 -26.48 3.68 -13.25
CA LYS A 125 -26.93 3.12 -14.52
C LYS A 125 -28.44 2.93 -14.50
#